data_AF-A0A2U3KDD3-F1
#
_entry.id   AF-A0A2U3KDD3-F1
#
_cell.length_a   1.000
_cell.length_b   1.000
_cell.length_c   1.000
_cell.angle_alpha   90.00
_cell.angle_beta   90.00
_cell.angle_gamma   90.00
#
_symmetry.space_group_name_H-M   'P 1'
#
loop_
_entity.id
_entity.type
_entity.pdbx_description
1 polymer ?
#
loop_
_entity_poly.entity_id
_entity_poly.type
_entity_poly.pdbx_seq_one_letter_code
_entity_poly.pdbx_strand_id
1 'polypeptide(L)'
;MAFQPDILITTPDGRVMVIEAKVTIDDLPRTEEALKGYMVGMQYPFGLLITPEQGWVYRDSYSSIFPTSVKRVEEFDSTRIWRQNPPCEGQEFEAFVQQWFEDLADFPAAWLPPQFKDIVQGYVLPAIAGGEVRAAHPR
;
A
#
# COMPACT_ATOMS: atom_id res chain seq x y z
N MET A 1 1.01 -15.34 14.69
CA MET A 1 1.76 -15.30 13.41
C MET A 1 2.23 -13.88 13.22
N ALA A 2 3.46 -13.69 12.72
CA ALA A 2 3.94 -12.35 12.37
C ALA A 2 3.16 -11.85 11.15
N PHE A 3 2.78 -10.58 11.15
CA PHE A 3 2.22 -9.94 9.96
C PHE A 3 3.27 -9.97 8.85
N GLN A 4 2.86 -10.41 7.66
CA GLN A 4 3.68 -10.42 6.47
C GLN A 4 2.91 -9.63 5.41
N PRO A 5 3.45 -8.49 4.95
CA PRO A 5 2.78 -7.69 3.93
C PRO A 5 2.79 -8.43 2.60
N ASP A 6 1.86 -8.09 1.71
CA ASP A 6 1.80 -8.70 0.37
C ASP A 6 2.82 -8.06 -0.58
N ILE A 7 2.97 -6.74 -0.51
CA ILE A 7 3.86 -5.98 -1.40
C ILE A 7 4.68 -4.97 -0.61
N LEU A 8 5.96 -4.85 -0.97
CA LEU A 8 6.87 -3.83 -0.44
C LEU A 8 7.46 -3.02 -1.60
N ILE A 9 7.32 -1.70 -1.53
CA ILE A 9 7.96 -0.79 -2.48
C ILE A 9 9.06 -0.04 -1.76
N THR A 10 10.30 -0.24 -2.18
CA THR A 10 11.45 0.48 -1.64
C THR A 10 11.74 1.67 -2.53
N THR A 11 11.68 2.85 -1.94
CA THR A 11 11.92 4.11 -2.61
C THR A 11 13.42 4.39 -2.72
N PRO A 12 13.87 5.23 -3.68
CA PRO A 12 15.30 5.45 -3.91
C PRO A 12 16.02 6.10 -2.71
N ASP A 13 15.28 6.76 -1.81
CA ASP A 13 15.83 7.33 -0.57
C ASP A 13 15.88 6.33 0.60
N GLY A 14 15.55 5.06 0.33
CA GLY A 14 15.59 3.95 1.28
C GLY A 14 14.33 3.79 2.14
N ARG A 15 13.29 4.63 1.95
CA ARG A 15 12.00 4.44 2.64
C ARG A 15 11.23 3.31 1.99
N VAL A 16 10.38 2.64 2.77
CA VAL A 16 9.56 1.53 2.29
C VAL A 16 8.09 1.86 2.47
N MET A 17 7.30 1.60 1.43
CA MET A 17 5.85 1.58 1.47
C MET A 17 5.37 0.13 1.58
N VAL A 18 4.55 -0.13 2.60
CA VAL A 18 3.96 -1.43 2.87
C VAL A 18 2.56 -1.48 2.30
N ILE A 19 2.22 -2.52 1.56
CA ILE A 19 0.90 -2.68 0.96
C ILE A 19 0.35 -4.05 1.36
N GLU A 20 -0.87 -4.02 1.88
CA GLU A 20 -1.70 -5.19 2.15
C GLU A 20 -2.89 -5.16 1.19
N ALA A 21 -3.02 -6.20 0.37
CA ALA A 21 -4.06 -6.35 -0.63
C ALA A 21 -5.00 -7.50 -0.23
N LYS A 22 -6.27 -7.19 0.05
CA LYS A 22 -7.27 -8.20 0.40
C LYS A 22 -8.50 -8.10 -0.48
N VAL A 23 -9.02 -9.23 -0.94
CA VAL A 23 -10.29 -9.26 -1.68
C VAL A 23 -11.48 -8.85 -0.80
N THR A 24 -11.45 -9.23 0.48
CA THR A 24 -12.43 -8.82 1.50
C THR A 24 -11.73 -8.62 2.84
N ILE A 25 -12.28 -7.75 3.69
CA ILE A 25 -11.77 -7.49 5.03
C ILE A 25 -12.92 -7.64 6.03
N ASP A 26 -12.91 -8.76 6.75
CA ASP A 26 -13.94 -9.07 7.75
C ASP A 26 -13.76 -8.27 9.05
N ASP A 27 -12.51 -7.98 9.41
CA ASP A 27 -12.14 -7.22 10.61
C ASP A 27 -11.09 -6.17 10.24
N LEU A 28 -11.58 -5.00 9.83
CA LEU A 28 -10.75 -3.86 9.47
C LEU A 28 -9.90 -3.39 10.66
N PRO A 29 -10.45 -3.15 11.88
CA PRO A 29 -9.64 -2.74 13.02
C PRO A 29 -8.44 -3.65 13.30
N ARG A 30 -8.65 -4.97 13.27
CA ARG A 30 -7.56 -5.94 13.50
C ARG A 30 -6.52 -5.93 12.38
N THR A 31 -6.97 -5.80 11.13
CA THR A 31 -6.09 -5.72 9.95
C THR A 31 -5.26 -4.44 9.98
N GLU A 32 -5.89 -3.31 10.33
CA GLU A 32 -5.21 -2.03 10.54
C GLU A 32 -4.17 -2.13 11.66
N GLU A 33 -4.51 -2.74 12.80
CA GLU A 33 -3.58 -2.90 13.93
C GLU A 33 -2.35 -3.71 13.53
N ALA A 34 -2.54 -4.80 12.78
CA ALA A 34 -1.44 -5.63 12.30
C ALA A 34 -0.50 -4.86 11.34
N LEU A 35 -1.07 -4.14 10.36
CA LEU A 35 -0.31 -3.30 9.42
C LEU A 35 0.44 -2.19 10.16
N LYS A 36 -0.22 -1.45 11.05
CA LYS A 36 0.40 -0.37 11.83
C LYS A 36 1.51 -0.90 12.74
N GLY A 37 1.31 -2.04 13.38
CA GLY A 37 2.33 -2.69 14.20
C GLY A 37 3.56 -3.07 13.40
N TYR A 38 3.37 -3.59 12.19
CA TYR A 38 4.48 -3.91 11.28
C TYR A 38 5.22 -2.65 10.82
N MET A 39 4.49 -1.60 10.42
CA MET A 39 5.06 -0.31 10.01
C MET A 39 5.96 0.27 11.11
N VAL A 40 5.48 0.31 12.35
CA VAL A 40 6.26 0.83 13.49
C VAL A 40 7.47 -0.07 13.77
N GLY A 41 7.28 -1.39 13.76
CA GLY A 41 8.36 -2.35 14.02
C GLY A 41 9.49 -2.26 13.00
N MET A 42 9.17 -1.97 11.73
CA MET A 42 10.15 -1.81 10.65
C MET A 42 10.54 -0.35 10.37
N GLN A 43 9.96 0.61 11.10
CA GLN A 43 10.10 2.06 10.88
C GLN A 43 9.69 2.54 9.48
N TYR A 44 8.72 1.87 8.86
CA TYR A 44 8.24 2.17 7.52
C TYR A 44 7.20 3.30 7.54
N PRO A 45 7.44 4.42 6.82
CA PRO A 45 6.63 5.64 6.94
C PRO A 45 5.24 5.53 6.32
N PHE A 46 5.05 4.63 5.35
CA PHE A 46 3.86 4.59 4.51
C PHE A 46 3.25 3.19 4.51
N GLY A 47 1.93 3.15 4.65
CA GLY A 47 1.13 1.93 4.57
C GLY A 47 -0.07 2.12 3.66
N LEU A 48 -0.46 1.08 2.95
CA LEU A 48 -1.70 1.01 2.19
C LEU A 48 -2.38 -0.32 2.52
N LEU A 49 -3.66 -0.22 2.84
CA LEU A 49 -4.57 -1.37 2.85
C LEU A 49 -5.54 -1.17 1.69
N ILE A 50 -5.70 -2.16 0.83
CA ILE A 50 -6.53 -2.01 -0.35
C ILE A 50 -7.36 -3.27 -0.62
N THR A 51 -8.61 -3.03 -1.02
CA THR A 51 -9.53 -4.03 -1.53
C THR A 51 -10.01 -3.63 -2.92
N PRO A 52 -10.71 -4.51 -3.65
CA PRO A 52 -11.38 -4.18 -4.90
C PRO A 52 -12.31 -2.95 -4.83
N GLU A 53 -12.86 -2.64 -3.66
CA GLU A 53 -13.86 -1.58 -3.49
C GLU A 53 -13.34 -0.35 -2.72
N GLN A 54 -12.36 -0.54 -1.82
CA GLN A 54 -11.95 0.51 -0.89
C GLN A 54 -10.44 0.48 -0.61
N GLY A 55 -9.87 1.65 -0.35
CA GLY A 55 -8.48 1.81 0.02
C GLY A 55 -8.30 2.72 1.21
N TRP A 56 -7.31 2.42 2.04
CA TRP A 56 -6.95 3.20 3.22
C TRP A 56 -5.44 3.45 3.25
N VAL A 57 -5.07 4.72 3.35
CA VAL A 57 -3.69 5.17 3.38
C VAL A 57 -3.28 5.48 4.81
N TYR A 58 -2.12 4.99 5.20
CA TYR A 58 -1.54 5.17 6.52
C TYR A 58 -0.20 5.88 6.43
N ARG A 59 0.03 6.77 7.39
CA ARG A 59 1.29 7.48 7.52
C ARG A 59 1.75 7.46 8.97
N ASP A 60 3.01 7.07 9.16
CA ASP A 60 3.67 7.23 10.45
C ASP A 60 4.13 8.68 10.64
N SER A 61 3.81 9.24 11.80
CA SER A 61 4.32 10.53 12.24
C SER A 61 5.65 10.43 13.00
N TYR A 62 6.12 9.20 13.26
CA TYR A 62 7.30 8.90 14.07
C TYR A 62 7.25 9.49 15.49
N SER A 63 6.04 9.80 15.97
CA SER A 63 5.82 10.40 17.28
C SER A 63 5.96 9.40 18.45
N SER A 64 5.99 8.10 18.15
CA SER A 64 6.02 7.02 19.14
C SER A 64 6.52 5.72 18.51
N ILE A 65 6.96 4.78 19.36
CA ILE A 65 7.27 3.38 18.99
C ILE A 65 6.05 2.46 19.10
N PHE A 66 4.85 3.03 19.24
CA PHE A 66 3.58 2.30 19.31
C PHE A 66 2.74 2.56 18.05
N PRO A 67 1.85 1.62 17.64
CA PRO A 67 0.99 1.76 16.47
C PRO A 67 0.13 3.03 16.41
N THR A 68 -0.05 3.71 17.56
CA THR A 68 -0.75 4.99 17.67
C THR A 68 -0.02 6.16 16.97
N SER A 69 1.26 6.02 16.64
CA SER A 69 1.99 6.98 15.81
C SER A 69 1.53 6.97 14.34
N VAL A 70 1.03 5.83 13.88
CA VAL A 70 0.56 5.59 12.52
C VAL A 70 -0.91 5.97 12.43
N LYS A 71 -1.20 6.98 11.61
CA LYS A 71 -2.56 7.49 11.41
C LYS A 71 -3.05 7.14 10.03
N ARG A 72 -4.35 6.82 9.95
CA ARG A 72 -5.08 6.76 8.68
C ARG A 72 -5.25 8.18 8.18
N VAL A 73 -4.60 8.50 7.06
CA VAL A 73 -4.59 9.87 6.50
C VAL A 73 -5.61 10.04 5.38
N GLU A 74 -6.02 8.95 4.74
CA GLU A 74 -7.01 8.98 3.67
C GLU A 74 -7.74 7.65 3.54
N GLU A 75 -8.99 7.75 3.11
CA GLU A 75 -9.86 6.63 2.75
C GLU A 75 -10.49 6.98 1.42
N PHE A 76 -10.53 6.01 0.50
CA PHE A 76 -11.02 6.25 -0.85
C PHE A 76 -11.71 5.02 -1.46
N ASP A 77 -12.55 5.29 -2.45
CA ASP A 77 -13.21 4.30 -3.29
C ASP A 77 -12.21 3.79 -4.34
N SER A 78 -11.75 2.55 -4.20
CA SER A 78 -10.73 1.99 -5.08
C SER A 78 -11.29 1.58 -6.44
N THR A 79 -12.62 1.44 -6.58
CA THR A 79 -13.26 1.13 -7.87
C THR A 79 -12.94 2.16 -8.95
N ARG A 80 -12.59 3.38 -8.54
CA ARG A 80 -12.28 4.51 -9.42
C ARG A 80 -10.85 4.52 -9.95
N ILE A 81 -9.94 3.79 -9.31
CA ILE A 81 -8.52 3.74 -9.70
C ILE A 81 -8.18 2.52 -10.55
N TRP A 82 -9.07 1.52 -10.57
CA TRP A 82 -8.91 0.33 -11.41
C TRP A 82 -9.25 0.62 -12.86
N ARG A 83 -8.40 0.14 -13.76
CA ARG A 83 -8.64 0.19 -15.22
C ARG A 83 -9.35 -1.05 -15.74
N GLN A 84 -9.18 -2.15 -15.03
CA GLN A 84 -9.71 -3.46 -15.33
C GLN A 84 -10.40 -3.96 -14.08
N ASN A 85 -11.36 -4.85 -14.23
CA ASN A 85 -12.02 -5.43 -13.06
C ASN A 85 -10.99 -6.20 -12.22
N PRO A 86 -10.85 -5.88 -10.93
CA PRO A 86 -9.96 -6.61 -10.05
C PRO A 86 -10.44 -8.06 -9.92
N PRO A 87 -9.53 -9.04 -9.82
CA PRO A 87 -9.88 -10.43 -9.59
C PRO A 87 -10.48 -10.64 -8.20
N CYS A 88 -11.28 -11.69 -8.05
CA CYS A 88 -11.96 -12.05 -6.80
C CYS A 88 -11.15 -13.03 -5.93
N GLU A 89 -10.03 -13.55 -6.45
CA GLU A 89 -9.13 -14.46 -5.72
C GLU A 89 -7.97 -13.69 -5.07
N GLY A 90 -7.62 -14.06 -3.84
CA GLY A 90 -6.63 -13.32 -3.03
C GLY A 90 -5.26 -13.17 -3.70
N GLN A 91 -4.66 -14.27 -4.12
CA GLN A 91 -3.33 -14.26 -4.77
C GLN A 91 -3.34 -13.54 -6.11
N GLU A 92 -4.41 -13.69 -6.89
CA GLU A 92 -4.57 -12.96 -8.15
C GLU A 92 -4.74 -11.46 -7.90
N PHE A 93 -5.43 -11.08 -6.83
CA PHE A 93 -5.61 -9.68 -6.45
C PHE A 93 -4.30 -9.05 -5.96
N GLU A 94 -3.51 -9.77 -5.17
CA GLU A 94 -2.15 -9.33 -4.81
C GLU A 94 -1.30 -9.07 -6.05
N ALA A 95 -1.26 -10.02 -6.99
CA ALA A 95 -0.52 -9.86 -8.25
C ALA A 95 -1.07 -8.72 -9.12
N PHE A 96 -2.39 -8.54 -9.14
CA PHE A 96 -3.06 -7.46 -9.85
C PHE A 96 -2.69 -6.08 -9.27
N VAL A 97 -2.70 -5.93 -7.94
CA VAL A 97 -2.29 -4.70 -7.25
C VAL A 97 -0.81 -4.42 -7.51
N GLN A 98 0.04 -5.44 -7.47
CA GLN A 98 1.46 -5.29 -7.78
C GLN A 98 1.66 -4.77 -9.21
N GLN A 99 1.03 -5.41 -10.20
CA GLN A 99 1.12 -4.98 -11.60
C GLN A 99 0.56 -3.57 -11.78
N TRP A 100 -0.54 -3.25 -11.10
CA TRP A 100 -1.12 -1.91 -11.13
C TRP A 100 -0.14 -0.85 -10.63
N PHE A 101 0.61 -1.13 -9.55
CA PHE A 101 1.68 -0.25 -9.12
C PHE A 101 2.79 -0.14 -10.16
N GLU A 102 3.30 -1.26 -10.68
CA GLU A 102 4.35 -1.27 -11.71
C GLU A 102 3.96 -0.40 -12.93
N ASP A 103 2.70 -0.47 -13.36
CA ASP A 103 2.17 0.33 -14.46
C ASP A 103 2.00 1.82 -14.10
N LEU A 104 1.93 2.22 -12.83
CA LEU A 104 1.80 3.64 -12.44
C LEU A 104 2.97 4.51 -12.95
N ALA A 105 4.15 3.93 -13.21
CA ALA A 105 5.26 4.67 -13.81
C ALA A 105 4.94 5.18 -15.22
N ASP A 106 4.16 4.41 -15.98
CA ASP A 106 3.84 4.70 -17.37
C ASP A 106 2.60 5.60 -17.53
N PHE A 107 1.88 5.89 -16.44
CA PHE A 107 0.63 6.63 -16.52
C PHE A 107 0.44 7.69 -15.43
N PRO A 108 -0.18 8.83 -15.77
CA PRO A 108 -0.30 9.93 -14.82
C PRO A 108 -1.21 9.58 -13.65
N ALA A 109 -0.68 9.72 -12.43
CA ALA A 109 -1.34 9.65 -11.12
C ALA A 109 -2.48 10.67 -10.92
N ALA A 110 -3.03 11.26 -11.98
CA ALA A 110 -4.10 12.28 -11.93
C ALA A 110 -5.42 11.73 -11.35
N TRP A 111 -5.60 10.42 -11.37
CA TRP A 111 -6.80 9.72 -10.92
C TRP A 111 -6.68 9.24 -9.47
N LEU A 112 -5.49 9.39 -8.86
CA LEU A 112 -5.27 9.00 -7.48
C LEU A 112 -5.86 10.03 -6.51
N PRO A 113 -6.42 9.57 -5.39
CA PRO A 113 -6.79 10.39 -4.24
C PRO A 113 -5.64 11.32 -3.79
N PRO A 114 -5.92 12.53 -3.27
CA PRO A 114 -4.89 13.52 -2.97
C PRO A 114 -3.73 13.04 -2.09
N GLN A 115 -3.98 12.43 -0.93
CA GLN A 115 -2.89 12.00 -0.04
C GLN A 115 -2.13 10.83 -0.63
N PHE A 116 -2.85 9.88 -1.25
CA PHE A 116 -2.23 8.76 -1.93
C PHE A 116 -1.36 9.24 -3.11
N LYS A 117 -1.84 10.21 -3.87
CA LYS A 117 -1.12 10.84 -4.97
C LYS A 117 0.16 11.51 -4.49
N ASP A 118 0.11 12.25 -3.39
CA ASP A 118 1.30 12.90 -2.83
C ASP A 118 2.36 11.86 -2.42
N ILE A 119 1.93 10.75 -1.81
CA ILE A 119 2.83 9.64 -1.48
C ILE A 119 3.38 8.99 -2.76
N VAL A 120 2.50 8.73 -3.73
CA VAL A 120 2.88 8.05 -4.96
C VAL A 120 3.84 8.90 -5.78
N GLN A 121 3.53 10.18 -6.01
CA GLN A 121 4.38 11.09 -6.77
C GLN A 121 5.69 11.41 -6.05
N GLY A 122 5.65 11.57 -4.72
CA GLY A 122 6.83 11.93 -3.94
C GLY A 122 7.80 10.77 -3.71
N TYR A 123 7.29 9.54 -3.59
CA TYR A 123 8.08 8.41 -3.08
C TYR A 123 8.00 7.17 -3.96
N VAL A 124 6.79 6.79 -4.41
CA VAL A 124 6.56 5.54 -5.13
C VAL A 124 7.00 5.62 -6.59
N LEU A 125 6.62 6.63 -7.36
CA LEU A 125 7.01 6.74 -8.78
C LEU A 125 8.53 6.72 -8.99
N PRO A 126 9.35 7.43 -8.18
CA PRO A 126 10.80 7.28 -8.25
C PRO A 126 11.29 5.85 -8.01
N ALA A 127 10.63 5.09 -7.12
CA ALA A 127 10.94 3.69 -6.82
C ALA A 127 10.70 2.78 -8.03
N ILE A 128 9.55 2.97 -8.68
CA ILE A 128 9.10 2.15 -9.79
C ILE A 128 9.93 2.43 -11.05
N ALA A 129 10.22 3.71 -11.32
CA ALA A 129 11.14 4.09 -12.40
C ALA A 129 12.56 3.54 -12.20
N GLY A 130 12.97 3.31 -10.95
CA GLY A 130 14.23 2.64 -10.60
C GLY A 130 14.19 1.11 -10.63
N GLY A 131 13.02 0.50 -10.82
CA GLY A 131 12.84 -0.96 -10.84
C GLY A 131 12.78 -1.63 -9.46
N GLU A 132 12.49 -0.89 -8.39
CA GLU A 132 12.55 -1.39 -7.00
C GLU A 132 11.17 -1.78 -6.41
N VAL A 133 10.35 -2.49 -7.19
CA VAL A 133 9.11 -3.11 -6.69
C VAL A 133 9.38 -4.58 -6.36
N ARG A 134 9.09 -5.01 -5.12
CA ARG A 134 9.25 -6.41 -4.70
C ARG A 134 7.95 -6.96 -4.14
N ALA A 135 7.52 -8.10 -4.69
CA ALA A 135 6.57 -8.96 -4.02
C ALA A 135 7.19 -9.45 -2.71
N ALA A 136 6.43 -9.44 -1.62
CA ALA A 136 6.89 -10.02 -0.36
C ALA A 136 6.76 -11.56 -0.35
N HIS A 137 6.08 -12.13 -1.37
CA HIS A 137 5.92 -13.56 -1.60
C HIS A 137 6.70 -14.01 -2.86
N PRO A 138 7.39 -15.18 -2.84
CA PRO A 138 7.92 -15.81 -4.04
C PRO A 138 6.75 -16.25 -4.94
N ARG A 139 6.86 -16.00 -6.25
CA ARG A 139 5.96 -16.53 -7.27
C ARG A 139 6.13 -18.04 -7.46
#